data_AF-A0A832B7P1-F1
#
_entry.id   AF-A0A832B7P1-F1
#
_cell.length_a   1.000
_cell.length_b   1.000
_cell.length_c   1.000
_cell.angle_alpha   90.00
_cell.angle_beta   90.00
_cell.angle_gamma   90.00
#
_symmetry.space_group_name_H-M   'P 1'
#
loop_
_entity.id
_entity.type
_entity.pdbx_description
1 polymer ?
#
loop_
_entity_poly.entity_id
_entity_poly.type
_entity_poly.pdbx_seq_one_letter_code
_entity_poly.pdbx_strand_id
1 'polypeptide(L)'
;MLHSLKNPVRPRVAIAAMMLASIWTGVASCSPGAALTLGISQHRFTVNGKPLFLLGISYYAGVGAPWAFVQQDLTDMQRYGINWIRVWATWDAFGHDVSAVDREGRAREPFLNALDRLIAECDKRGIVVDVTLSRGALLPTSAAHRRAVVTLASYLARHRNWYMDLANERDIRDARYVSLDELKELAAAARSANPKLLITASGGFDRTTLETLLLSVRLDFVCP
;
A
#
# COMPACT_ATOMS: atom_id res chain seq x y z
N MET A 1 -59.77 51.12 53.45
CA MET A 1 -58.99 50.17 54.28
C MET A 1 -58.28 49.21 53.33
N LEU A 2 -56.96 49.38 53.23
CA LEU A 2 -55.91 48.40 52.84
C LEU A 2 -56.27 47.21 51.92
N HIS A 3 -55.67 47.18 50.72
CA HIS A 3 -54.67 46.20 50.22
C HIS A 3 -54.48 46.43 48.70
N SER A 4 -53.35 46.98 48.23
CA SER A 4 -52.14 46.26 47.76
C SER A 4 -52.49 45.28 46.61
N LEU A 5 -52.02 45.45 45.37
CA LEU A 5 -50.62 45.24 44.98
C LEU A 5 -50.33 45.83 43.59
N LYS A 6 -49.12 46.38 43.47
CA LYS A 6 -48.42 46.79 42.25
C LYS A 6 -48.09 45.58 41.39
N ASN A 7 -48.18 45.71 40.06
CA ASN A 7 -47.41 44.87 39.13
C ASN A 7 -46.75 45.77 38.07
N PRO A 8 -45.41 45.87 38.06
CA PRO A 8 -44.68 46.55 37.00
C PRO A 8 -44.40 45.61 35.82
N VAL A 9 -44.32 46.25 34.66
CA VAL A 9 -43.90 45.75 33.35
C VAL A 9 -42.59 44.93 33.46
N ARG A 10 -42.59 43.70 32.92
CA ARG A 10 -41.35 42.92 32.73
C ARG A 10 -40.67 43.37 31.42
N PRO A 11 -39.37 43.71 31.44
CA PRO A 11 -38.61 43.86 30.20
C PRO A 11 -38.22 42.48 29.65
N ARG A 12 -38.19 42.39 28.33
CA ARG A 12 -37.70 41.25 27.54
C ARG A 12 -36.23 41.00 27.86
N VAL A 13 -35.89 39.79 28.30
CA VAL A 13 -34.51 39.28 28.26
C VAL A 13 -34.50 38.14 27.24
N ALA A 14 -34.08 38.47 26.02
CA ALA A 14 -33.66 37.46 25.06
C ALA A 14 -32.24 37.04 25.45
N ILE A 15 -32.10 35.82 25.97
CA ILE A 15 -30.78 35.20 26.15
C ILE A 15 -30.32 34.77 24.75
N ALA A 16 -29.54 35.62 24.10
CA ALA A 16 -28.77 35.22 22.92
C ALA A 16 -27.60 34.36 23.42
N ALA A 17 -27.71 33.04 23.28
CA ALA A 17 -26.58 32.15 23.45
C ALA A 17 -25.57 32.40 22.33
N MET A 18 -24.47 33.09 22.63
CA MET A 18 -23.28 33.12 21.78
C MET A 18 -22.64 31.73 21.78
N MET A 19 -22.99 30.90 20.80
CA MET A 19 -22.15 29.77 20.41
C MET A 19 -20.93 30.33 19.68
N LEU A 20 -19.80 30.43 20.39
CA LEU A 20 -18.48 30.58 19.79
C LEU A 20 -18.14 29.26 19.06
N ALA A 21 -18.57 29.15 17.80
CA ALA A 21 -18.03 28.17 16.89
C ALA A 21 -16.55 28.50 16.67
N SER A 22 -15.68 27.82 17.41
CA SER A 22 -14.24 27.86 17.18
C SER A 22 -13.98 27.11 15.88
N ILE A 23 -13.98 27.84 14.76
CA ILE A 23 -13.52 27.32 13.48
C ILE A 23 -12.02 27.11 13.64
N TRP A 24 -11.61 25.88 13.95
CA TRP A 24 -10.25 25.44 13.71
C TRP A 24 -10.04 25.41 12.20
N THR A 25 -9.64 26.54 11.62
CA THR A 25 -8.89 26.56 10.37
C THR A 25 -7.49 26.01 10.66
N GLY A 26 -7.44 24.70 10.90
CA GLY A 26 -6.21 23.95 10.80
C GLY A 26 -5.77 24.00 9.34
N VAL A 27 -5.03 25.04 8.97
CA VAL A 27 -4.23 25.02 7.76
C VAL A 27 -3.17 23.97 8.04
N ALA A 28 -3.44 22.73 7.61
CA ALA A 28 -2.44 21.68 7.61
C ALA A 28 -1.35 22.13 6.65
N SER A 29 -0.27 22.69 7.21
CA SER A 29 0.96 22.98 6.50
C SER A 29 1.48 21.68 5.91
N CYS A 30 1.22 21.43 4.63
CA CYS A 30 1.96 20.42 3.88
C CYS A 30 3.39 20.94 3.77
N SER A 31 4.30 20.41 4.59
CA SER A 31 5.73 20.57 4.36
C SER A 31 6.04 20.05 2.95
N PRO A 32 6.62 20.87 2.06
CA PRO A 32 7.16 20.36 0.80
C PRO A 32 8.26 19.34 1.16
N GLY A 33 8.13 18.09 0.70
CA GLY A 33 9.19 17.08 0.83
C GLY A 33 9.01 15.99 1.90
N ALA A 34 7.82 15.80 2.49
CA ALA A 34 7.56 14.62 3.31
C ALA A 34 7.32 13.37 2.44
N ALA A 35 8.08 12.30 2.67
CA ALA A 35 7.92 11.02 1.96
C ALA A 35 6.48 10.50 2.07
N LEU A 36 5.93 10.03 0.96
CA LEU A 36 4.59 9.48 0.87
C LEU A 36 4.51 8.21 1.74
N THR A 37 3.60 8.23 2.71
CA THR A 37 3.41 7.13 3.64
C THR A 37 2.05 6.49 3.40
N LEU A 38 2.08 5.25 2.92
CA LEU A 38 0.92 4.36 2.88
C LEU A 38 0.64 3.81 4.29
N GLY A 39 -0.63 3.72 4.64
CA GLY A 39 -1.10 3.07 5.84
C GLY A 39 -2.53 2.58 5.69
N ILE A 40 -3.04 1.92 6.73
CA ILE A 40 -4.44 1.50 6.82
C ILE A 40 -5.02 2.05 8.12
N SER A 41 -6.22 2.62 8.02
CA SER A 41 -7.03 2.99 9.17
C SER A 41 -8.39 2.33 9.04
N GLN A 42 -8.71 1.45 9.98
CA GLN A 42 -9.90 0.61 9.95
C GLN A 42 -10.00 -0.18 8.64
N HIS A 43 -10.92 0.21 7.74
CA HIS A 43 -11.23 -0.46 6.47
C HIS A 43 -10.80 0.38 5.26
N ARG A 44 -9.90 1.34 5.44
CA ARG A 44 -9.50 2.29 4.39
C ARG A 44 -7.99 2.40 4.30
N PHE A 45 -7.49 2.44 3.07
CA PHE A 45 -6.16 2.93 2.82
C PHE A 45 -6.06 4.41 3.19
N THR A 46 -4.87 4.79 3.64
CA THR A 46 -4.51 6.16 3.94
C THR A 46 -3.20 6.48 3.25
N VAL A 47 -3.10 7.71 2.75
CA VAL A 47 -1.87 8.27 2.22
C VAL A 47 -1.57 9.53 3.03
N ASN A 48 -0.42 9.55 3.69
CA ASN A 48 -0.05 10.58 4.66
C ASN A 48 -1.13 10.79 5.75
N GLY A 49 -1.71 9.68 6.22
CA GLY A 49 -2.77 9.66 7.24
C GLY A 49 -4.16 10.08 6.76
N LYS A 50 -4.32 10.50 5.51
CA LYS A 50 -5.61 10.87 4.93
C LYS A 50 -6.22 9.69 4.18
N PRO A 51 -7.49 9.32 4.45
CA PRO A 51 -8.17 8.27 3.70
C PRO A 51 -8.17 8.56 2.20
N LEU A 52 -7.78 7.58 1.39
CA LEU A 52 -7.71 7.70 -0.06
C LEU A 52 -8.07 6.36 -0.72
N PHE A 53 -8.79 6.40 -1.83
CA PHE A 53 -9.00 5.24 -2.67
C PHE A 53 -7.79 5.06 -3.60
N LEU A 54 -7.23 3.86 -3.66
CA LEU A 54 -6.13 3.52 -4.56
C LEU A 54 -6.70 3.16 -5.93
N LEU A 55 -6.64 4.10 -6.86
CA LEU A 55 -7.01 3.92 -8.26
C LEU A 55 -5.73 3.65 -9.06
N GLY A 56 -5.66 2.50 -9.73
CA GLY A 56 -4.47 2.21 -10.49
C GLY A 56 -4.53 1.10 -11.50
N ILE A 57 -3.34 0.75 -11.98
CA ILE A 57 -3.13 -0.10 -13.14
C ILE A 57 -1.97 -1.07 -12.89
N SER A 58 -1.98 -2.19 -13.60
CA SER A 58 -0.83 -3.08 -13.65
C SER A 58 0.20 -2.55 -14.64
N TYR A 59 1.40 -2.25 -14.13
CA TYR A 59 2.58 -1.80 -14.87
C TYR A 59 3.63 -2.91 -14.88
N TYR A 60 3.22 -4.07 -15.40
CA TYR A 60 3.88 -5.39 -15.30
C TYR A 60 5.42 -5.35 -15.37
N ALA A 61 5.96 -5.06 -16.56
CA ALA A 61 7.40 -5.09 -16.85
C ALA A 61 8.10 -3.74 -16.54
N GLY A 62 7.47 -2.86 -15.77
CA GLY A 62 7.94 -1.49 -15.54
C GLY A 62 9.37 -1.37 -15.01
N VAL A 63 9.84 -2.39 -14.27
CA VAL A 63 11.23 -2.48 -13.78
C VAL A 63 12.25 -2.49 -14.92
N GLY A 64 11.91 -3.13 -16.04
CA GLY A 64 12.79 -3.29 -17.20
C GLY A 64 12.67 -2.21 -18.27
N ALA A 65 11.71 -1.29 -18.13
CA ALA A 65 11.43 -0.28 -19.15
C ALA A 65 12.53 0.80 -19.17
N PRO A 66 12.83 1.40 -20.35
CA PRO A 66 13.74 2.53 -20.43
C PRO A 66 13.29 3.67 -19.53
N TRP A 67 14.22 4.29 -18.79
CA TRP A 67 13.86 5.26 -17.76
C TRP A 67 13.05 6.46 -18.28
N ALA A 68 13.40 6.99 -19.45
CA ALA A 68 12.65 8.10 -20.04
C ALA A 68 11.19 7.72 -20.32
N PHE A 69 10.94 6.45 -20.68
CA PHE A 69 9.61 5.92 -20.89
C PHE A 69 8.83 5.81 -19.57
N VAL A 70 9.46 5.27 -18.52
CA VAL A 70 8.89 5.23 -17.16
C VAL A 70 8.50 6.63 -16.68
N GLN A 71 9.34 7.64 -16.88
CA GLN A 71 9.02 9.01 -16.47
C GLN A 71 7.81 9.58 -17.21
N GLN A 72 7.69 9.28 -18.50
CA GLN A 72 6.56 9.72 -19.31
C GLN A 72 5.27 9.00 -18.86
N ASP A 73 5.31 7.68 -18.71
CA ASP A 73 4.19 6.88 -18.24
C ASP A 73 3.67 7.37 -16.87
N LEU A 74 4.57 7.60 -15.90
CA LEU A 74 4.19 8.13 -14.59
C LEU A 74 3.59 9.53 -14.67
N THR A 75 4.05 10.36 -15.62
CA THR A 75 3.47 11.69 -15.85
C THR A 75 2.05 11.59 -16.39
N ASP A 76 1.82 10.68 -17.34
CA ASP A 76 0.49 10.44 -17.89
C ASP A 76 -0.45 9.81 -16.85
N MET A 77 0.04 8.85 -16.06
CA MET A 77 -0.70 8.27 -14.94
C MET A 77 -1.18 9.35 -13.95
N GLN A 78 -0.31 10.27 -13.52
CA GLN A 78 -0.71 11.38 -12.67
C GLN A 78 -1.76 12.27 -13.32
N ARG A 79 -1.62 12.57 -14.63
CA ARG A 79 -2.60 13.36 -15.40
C ARG A 79 -3.99 12.72 -15.41
N TYR A 80 -4.06 11.39 -15.40
CA TYR A 80 -5.32 10.64 -15.34
C TYR A 80 -5.80 10.34 -13.92
N GLY A 81 -5.11 10.82 -12.89
CA GLY A 81 -5.48 10.60 -11.49
C GLY A 81 -5.16 9.19 -10.98
N ILE A 82 -4.31 8.44 -11.69
CA ILE A 82 -3.76 7.17 -11.21
C ILE A 82 -2.79 7.47 -10.05
N ASN A 83 -3.02 6.81 -8.91
CA ASN A 83 -2.24 7.00 -7.68
C ASN A 83 -1.69 5.67 -7.12
N TRP A 84 -1.85 4.59 -7.87
CA TRP A 84 -1.36 3.26 -7.53
C TRP A 84 -0.89 2.53 -8.79
N ILE A 85 0.22 1.79 -8.69
CA ILE A 85 0.67 0.89 -9.76
C ILE A 85 1.06 -0.46 -9.17
N ARG A 86 0.83 -1.52 -9.96
CA ARG A 86 1.31 -2.87 -9.66
C ARG A 86 2.44 -3.29 -10.57
N VAL A 87 3.56 -3.69 -9.99
CA VAL A 87 4.76 -4.08 -10.73
C VAL A 87 5.28 -5.42 -10.23
N TRP A 88 5.76 -6.26 -11.14
CA TRP A 88 6.32 -7.56 -10.79
C TRP A 88 7.80 -7.41 -10.47
N ALA A 89 8.19 -7.81 -9.26
CA ALA A 89 9.60 -7.96 -8.90
C ALA A 89 10.21 -9.24 -9.51
N THR A 90 9.38 -10.16 -10.02
CA THR A 90 9.77 -11.42 -10.66
C THR A 90 9.10 -11.54 -12.03
N TRP A 91 9.51 -10.73 -13.00
CA TRP A 91 8.97 -10.75 -14.36
C TRP A 91 9.95 -11.38 -15.35
N ASP A 92 9.50 -12.41 -16.09
CA ASP A 92 10.25 -13.12 -17.14
C ASP A 92 9.45 -13.38 -18.44
N ALA A 93 8.34 -12.68 -18.65
CA ALA A 93 7.50 -12.93 -19.82
C ALA A 93 8.06 -12.30 -21.11
N PHE A 94 7.62 -12.83 -22.25
CA PHE A 94 7.92 -12.31 -23.59
C PHE A 94 9.42 -12.19 -23.91
N GLY A 95 10.26 -13.05 -23.32
CA GLY A 95 11.72 -13.03 -23.51
C GLY A 95 12.43 -11.94 -22.72
N HIS A 96 11.74 -11.26 -21.81
CA HIS A 96 12.29 -10.21 -20.97
C HIS A 96 12.33 -10.64 -19.51
N ASP A 97 13.46 -11.23 -19.10
CA ASP A 97 13.75 -11.45 -17.70
C ASP A 97 14.31 -10.16 -17.08
N VAL A 98 13.47 -9.49 -16.30
CA VAL A 98 13.77 -8.23 -15.59
C VAL A 98 13.51 -8.34 -14.09
N SER A 99 13.55 -9.58 -13.57
CA SER A 99 13.41 -9.86 -12.14
C SER A 99 14.46 -9.12 -11.30
N ALA A 100 13.99 -8.49 -10.21
CA ALA A 100 14.80 -7.84 -9.19
C ALA A 100 15.54 -8.84 -8.28
N VAL A 101 15.20 -10.14 -8.38
CA VAL A 101 15.86 -11.22 -7.65
C VAL A 101 16.28 -12.37 -8.57
N ASP A 102 17.33 -13.10 -8.17
CA ASP A 102 17.77 -14.33 -8.83
C ASP A 102 16.89 -15.54 -8.46
N ARG A 103 17.22 -16.70 -9.04
CA ARG A 103 16.47 -17.95 -8.85
C ARG A 103 16.51 -18.48 -7.42
N GLU A 104 17.45 -18.01 -6.62
CA GLU A 104 17.61 -18.35 -5.21
C GLU A 104 17.02 -17.28 -4.28
N GLY A 105 16.42 -16.23 -4.84
CA GLY A 105 15.80 -15.10 -4.13
C GLY A 105 16.78 -14.06 -3.61
N ARG A 106 18.02 -14.01 -4.13
CA ARG A 106 18.99 -12.95 -3.80
C ARG A 106 18.80 -11.75 -4.71
N ALA A 107 19.32 -10.60 -4.31
CA ALA A 107 19.30 -9.39 -5.11
C ALA A 107 19.88 -9.61 -6.51
N ARG A 108 19.20 -9.09 -7.54
CA ARG A 108 19.70 -9.13 -8.91
C ARG A 108 19.77 -7.74 -9.50
N GLU A 109 20.99 -7.27 -9.71
CA GLU A 109 21.25 -6.02 -10.42
C GLU A 109 21.24 -6.23 -11.95
N PRO A 110 20.88 -5.21 -12.74
CA PRO A 110 20.52 -3.85 -12.32
C PRO A 110 19.05 -3.67 -11.88
N PHE A 111 18.26 -4.74 -11.88
CA PHE A 111 16.81 -4.66 -11.76
C PHE A 111 16.32 -4.33 -10.34
N LEU A 112 17.05 -4.76 -9.30
CA LEU A 112 16.75 -4.33 -7.94
C LEU A 112 16.91 -2.82 -7.77
N ASN A 113 17.99 -2.23 -8.31
CA ASN A 113 18.14 -0.79 -8.33
C ASN A 113 17.09 -0.08 -9.20
N ALA A 114 16.68 -0.67 -10.32
CA ALA A 114 15.62 -0.13 -11.16
C ALA A 114 14.27 -0.08 -10.43
N LEU A 115 13.90 -1.16 -9.71
CA LEU A 115 12.71 -1.20 -8.87
C LEU A 115 12.75 -0.14 -7.76
N ASP A 116 13.89 0.00 -7.10
CA ASP A 116 14.11 1.02 -6.09
C ASP A 116 13.90 2.44 -6.62
N ARG A 117 14.50 2.73 -7.78
CA ARG A 117 14.37 4.01 -8.47
C ARG A 117 12.93 4.29 -8.89
N LEU A 118 12.20 3.28 -9.36
CA LEU A 118 10.78 3.39 -9.68
C LEU A 118 9.97 3.79 -8.45
N ILE A 119 10.14 3.09 -7.32
CA ILE A 119 9.43 3.39 -6.06
C ILE A 119 9.73 4.82 -5.59
N ALA A 120 10.98 5.25 -5.64
CA ALA A 120 11.39 6.60 -5.27
C ALA A 120 10.80 7.68 -6.20
N GLU A 121 10.61 7.38 -7.48
CA GLU A 121 9.99 8.32 -8.42
C GLU A 121 8.47 8.37 -8.24
N CYS A 122 7.84 7.23 -7.96
CA CYS A 122 6.43 7.17 -7.55
C CYS A 122 6.17 7.96 -6.26
N ASP A 123 7.09 7.92 -5.29
CA ASP A 123 7.00 8.66 -4.03
C ASP A 123 6.87 10.17 -4.25
N LYS A 124 7.76 10.74 -5.08
CA LYS A 124 7.71 12.17 -5.49
C LYS A 124 6.41 12.56 -6.18
N ARG A 125 5.73 11.58 -6.76
CA ARG A 125 4.54 11.73 -7.59
C ARG A 125 3.23 11.43 -6.85
N GLY A 126 3.31 11.02 -5.59
CA GLY A 126 2.13 10.61 -4.82
C GLY A 126 1.53 9.29 -5.29
N ILE A 127 2.34 8.42 -5.89
CA ILE A 127 1.93 7.10 -6.40
C ILE A 127 2.41 6.03 -5.42
N VAL A 128 1.50 5.13 -5.06
CA VAL A 128 1.76 3.93 -4.27
C VAL A 128 2.16 2.77 -5.19
N VAL A 129 3.11 1.94 -4.75
CA VAL A 129 3.59 0.79 -5.52
C VAL A 129 3.23 -0.53 -4.83
N ASP A 130 2.49 -1.38 -5.53
CA ASP A 130 2.40 -2.81 -5.24
C ASP A 130 3.59 -3.52 -5.87
N VAL A 131 4.45 -4.06 -5.01
CA VAL A 131 5.58 -4.91 -5.43
C VAL A 131 5.13 -6.37 -5.33
N THR A 132 4.81 -6.94 -6.48
CA THR A 132 4.27 -8.29 -6.62
C THR A 132 5.36 -9.32 -6.86
N LEU A 133 5.32 -10.41 -6.10
CA LEU A 133 6.09 -11.63 -6.36
C LEU A 133 5.19 -12.67 -7.04
N SER A 134 5.79 -13.48 -7.90
CA SER A 134 5.14 -14.68 -8.46
C SER A 134 6.01 -15.89 -8.18
N ARG A 135 5.40 -16.92 -7.63
CA ARG A 135 6.04 -18.23 -7.54
C ARG A 135 6.11 -18.86 -8.93
N GLY A 136 7.13 -19.66 -9.21
CA GLY A 136 7.25 -20.34 -10.50
C GLY A 136 8.69 -20.49 -10.95
N ALA A 137 8.95 -20.29 -12.24
CA ALA A 137 10.26 -20.52 -12.82
C ALA A 137 11.36 -19.68 -12.13
N LEU A 138 11.11 -18.39 -11.90
CA LEU A 138 12.06 -17.48 -11.24
C LEU A 138 12.22 -17.71 -9.74
N LEU A 139 11.27 -18.35 -9.08
CA LEU A 139 11.35 -18.72 -7.66
C LEU A 139 10.85 -20.15 -7.51
N PRO A 140 11.67 -21.17 -7.80
CA PRO A 140 11.20 -22.55 -7.88
C PRO A 140 10.91 -23.18 -6.51
N THR A 141 11.50 -22.66 -5.43
CA THR A 141 11.44 -23.28 -4.09
C THR A 141 10.93 -22.32 -3.02
N SER A 142 10.38 -22.86 -1.93
CA SER A 142 9.89 -22.08 -0.77
C SER A 142 11.02 -21.31 -0.11
N ALA A 143 12.21 -21.93 -0.06
CA ALA A 143 13.43 -21.27 0.39
C ALA A 143 13.81 -20.06 -0.49
N ALA A 144 13.75 -20.20 -1.82
CA ALA A 144 14.03 -19.09 -2.74
C ALA A 144 12.98 -17.98 -2.58
N HIS A 145 11.70 -18.33 -2.52
CA HIS A 145 10.62 -17.37 -2.36
C HIS A 145 10.73 -16.58 -1.05
N ARG A 146 10.96 -17.29 0.06
CA ARG A 146 11.21 -16.66 1.37
C ARG A 146 12.43 -15.75 1.34
N ARG A 147 13.50 -16.14 0.64
CA ARG A 147 14.69 -15.28 0.50
C ARG A 147 14.37 -14.03 -0.31
N ALA A 148 13.62 -14.14 -1.40
CA ALA A 148 13.20 -12.99 -2.20
C ALA A 148 12.39 -11.99 -1.37
N VAL A 149 11.43 -12.47 -0.58
CA VAL A 149 10.65 -11.65 0.35
C VAL A 149 11.57 -10.88 1.31
N VAL A 150 12.53 -11.56 1.96
CA VAL A 150 13.46 -10.91 2.90
C VAL A 150 14.38 -9.91 2.20
N THR A 151 14.91 -10.26 1.02
CA THR A 151 15.77 -9.40 0.20
C THR A 151 15.04 -8.10 -0.12
N LEU A 152 13.84 -8.18 -0.69
CA LEU A 152 13.07 -6.99 -1.10
C LEU A 152 12.60 -6.18 0.11
N ALA A 153 12.06 -6.83 1.14
CA ALA A 153 11.57 -6.16 2.34
C ALA A 153 12.67 -5.36 3.05
N SER A 154 13.88 -5.93 3.15
CA SER A 154 15.03 -5.27 3.78
C SER A 154 15.58 -4.14 2.88
N TYR A 155 15.79 -4.43 1.60
CA TYR A 155 16.40 -3.48 0.67
C TYR A 155 15.52 -2.24 0.42
N LEU A 156 14.19 -2.42 0.42
CA LEU A 156 13.23 -1.34 0.15
C LEU A 156 12.69 -0.67 1.43
N ALA A 157 13.24 -0.97 2.60
CA ALA A 157 12.71 -0.53 3.89
C ALA A 157 12.71 1.00 4.12
N ARG A 158 13.54 1.76 3.40
CA ARG A 158 13.53 3.24 3.44
C ARG A 158 12.26 3.85 2.84
N HIS A 159 11.59 3.13 1.94
CA HIS A 159 10.39 3.62 1.26
C HIS A 159 9.15 3.33 2.08
N ARG A 160 8.17 4.24 2.01
CA ARG A 160 6.92 4.15 2.78
C ARG A 160 5.67 4.18 1.89
N ASN A 161 5.84 4.31 0.58
CA ASN A 161 4.79 4.36 -0.43
C ASN A 161 4.55 3.02 -1.13
N TRP A 162 4.89 1.90 -0.50
CA TRP A 162 4.76 0.59 -1.14
C TRP A 162 4.26 -0.48 -0.19
N TYR A 163 3.76 -1.56 -0.78
CA TYR A 163 3.42 -2.80 -0.09
C TYR A 163 3.87 -3.99 -0.91
N MET A 164 3.93 -5.16 -0.28
CA MET A 164 4.31 -6.40 -0.95
C MET A 164 3.10 -7.30 -1.17
N ASP A 165 2.82 -7.65 -2.42
CA ASP A 165 2.00 -8.81 -2.76
C ASP A 165 2.92 -10.05 -2.77
N LEU A 166 2.75 -10.89 -1.76
CA LEU A 166 3.61 -12.04 -1.51
C LEU A 166 3.52 -13.10 -2.60
N ALA A 167 2.40 -13.19 -3.33
CA ALA A 167 2.21 -14.22 -4.32
C ALA A 167 1.02 -13.86 -5.23
N ASN A 168 1.32 -13.55 -6.49
CA ASN A 168 0.31 -13.44 -7.54
C ASN A 168 -0.38 -14.79 -7.76
N GLU A 169 -1.73 -14.78 -7.82
CA GLU A 169 -2.56 -15.95 -8.13
C GLU A 169 -2.16 -17.21 -7.35
N ARG A 170 -1.88 -17.01 -6.07
CA ARG A 170 -1.27 -18.02 -5.19
C ARG A 170 -2.04 -19.33 -5.08
N ASP A 171 -3.33 -19.31 -5.40
CA ASP A 171 -4.26 -20.43 -5.31
C ASP A 171 -4.33 -21.29 -6.58
N ILE A 172 -3.72 -20.85 -7.68
CA ILE A 172 -3.62 -21.67 -8.89
C ILE A 172 -2.70 -22.86 -8.64
N ARG A 173 -3.22 -24.06 -8.90
CA ARG A 173 -2.61 -25.36 -8.52
C ARG A 173 -1.51 -25.84 -9.48
N ASP A 174 -0.69 -24.92 -9.97
CA ASP A 174 0.51 -25.22 -10.75
C ASP A 174 1.78 -24.74 -10.02
N ALA A 175 2.87 -24.49 -10.75
CA ALA A 175 4.12 -23.99 -10.18
C ALA A 175 3.97 -22.65 -9.43
N ARG A 176 2.88 -21.91 -9.59
CA ARG A 176 2.54 -20.68 -8.87
C ARG A 176 1.96 -20.92 -7.48
N TYR A 177 1.54 -22.15 -7.17
CA TYR A 177 0.82 -22.43 -5.93
C TYR A 177 1.65 -22.08 -4.68
N VAL A 178 1.05 -21.30 -3.77
CA VAL A 178 1.57 -21.02 -2.44
C VAL A 178 0.49 -21.35 -1.41
N SER A 179 0.80 -22.30 -0.52
CA SER A 179 -0.13 -22.74 0.51
C SER A 179 -0.37 -21.65 1.57
N LEU A 180 -1.42 -21.78 2.38
CA LEU A 180 -1.68 -20.83 3.48
C LEU A 180 -0.57 -20.87 4.53
N ASP A 181 0.00 -22.05 4.79
CA ASP A 181 1.11 -22.20 5.74
C ASP A 181 2.39 -21.57 5.21
N GLU A 182 2.72 -21.79 3.94
CA GLU A 182 3.86 -21.13 3.30
C GLU A 182 3.66 -19.61 3.30
N LEU A 183 2.45 -19.13 2.96
CA LEU A 183 2.14 -17.70 2.98
C LEU A 183 2.30 -17.08 4.37
N LYS A 184 1.93 -17.81 5.43
CA LYS A 184 2.15 -17.39 6.83
C LYS A 184 3.64 -17.24 7.15
N GLU A 185 4.48 -18.17 6.68
CA GLU A 185 5.93 -18.08 6.84
C GLU A 185 6.53 -16.88 6.07
N LEU A 186 6.04 -16.63 4.85
CA LEU A 186 6.45 -15.47 4.04
C LEU A 186 6.06 -14.16 4.71
N ALA A 187 4.82 -14.03 5.20
CA ALA A 187 4.35 -12.85 5.92
C ALA A 187 5.17 -12.60 7.18
N ALA A 188 5.47 -13.64 7.96
CA ALA A 188 6.33 -13.52 9.15
C ALA A 188 7.76 -13.06 8.78
N ALA A 189 8.33 -13.60 7.70
CA ALA A 189 9.65 -13.20 7.23
C ALA A 189 9.70 -11.74 6.76
N ALA A 190 8.68 -11.29 6.00
CA ALA A 190 8.54 -9.91 5.56
C ALA A 190 8.46 -8.94 6.75
N ARG A 191 7.61 -9.23 7.75
CA ARG A 191 7.46 -8.37 8.94
C ARG A 191 8.72 -8.34 9.81
N SER A 192 9.45 -9.45 9.89
CA SER A 192 10.74 -9.49 10.60
C SER A 192 11.79 -8.60 9.92
N ALA A 193 11.78 -8.55 8.59
CA ALA A 193 12.71 -7.73 7.80
C ALA A 193 12.30 -6.25 7.77
N ASN A 194 11.01 -5.96 7.67
CA ASN A 194 10.44 -4.62 7.65
C ASN A 194 9.10 -4.59 8.42
N PRO A 195 9.12 -4.22 9.71
CA PRO A 195 7.92 -4.23 10.56
C PRO A 195 6.81 -3.26 10.12
N LYS A 196 7.13 -2.28 9.27
CA LYS A 196 6.18 -1.26 8.79
C LYS A 196 5.64 -1.57 7.38
N LEU A 197 6.09 -2.66 6.77
CA LEU A 197 5.63 -3.07 5.45
C LEU A 197 4.20 -3.60 5.53
N LEU A 198 3.34 -3.06 4.68
CA LEU A 198 2.03 -3.66 4.43
C LEU A 198 2.18 -4.86 3.47
N ILE A 199 1.40 -5.89 3.71
CA ILE A 199 1.54 -7.19 3.06
C ILE A 199 0.16 -7.68 2.62
N THR A 200 0.09 -8.17 1.38
CA THR A 200 -1.08 -8.85 0.81
C THR A 200 -0.67 -10.12 0.06
N ALA A 201 -1.64 -10.81 -0.51
CA ALA A 201 -1.44 -11.94 -1.41
C ALA A 201 -2.61 -11.99 -2.40
N SER A 202 -2.33 -12.06 -3.69
CA SER A 202 -3.35 -12.15 -4.74
C SER A 202 -3.86 -13.57 -4.97
N GLY A 203 -5.16 -13.70 -5.23
CA GLY A 203 -5.80 -14.95 -5.60
C GLY A 203 -7.26 -15.03 -5.17
N GLY A 204 -7.93 -16.11 -5.56
CA GLY A 204 -9.30 -16.38 -5.16
C GLY A 204 -9.44 -16.68 -3.67
N PHE A 205 -10.57 -16.28 -3.10
CA PHE A 205 -10.93 -16.63 -1.72
C PHE A 205 -12.44 -16.78 -1.54
N ASP A 206 -12.81 -17.83 -0.81
CA ASP A 206 -14.11 -17.93 -0.15
C ASP A 206 -14.03 -17.32 1.26
N ARG A 207 -15.14 -17.37 2.01
CA ARG A 207 -15.20 -16.81 3.36
C ARG A 207 -14.17 -17.43 4.31
N THR A 208 -14.05 -18.76 4.30
CA THR A 208 -13.14 -19.50 5.18
C THR A 208 -11.68 -19.14 4.89
N THR A 209 -11.34 -19.05 3.61
CA THR A 209 -10.01 -18.66 3.16
C THR A 209 -9.70 -17.22 3.54
N LEU A 210 -10.65 -16.30 3.37
CA LEU A 210 -10.51 -14.90 3.78
C LEU A 210 -10.25 -14.75 5.28
N GLU A 211 -11.01 -15.45 6.12
CA GLU A 211 -10.79 -15.47 7.57
C GLU A 211 -9.38 -15.97 7.91
N THR A 212 -8.92 -17.02 7.23
CA THR A 212 -7.57 -17.56 7.45
C THR A 212 -6.48 -16.56 7.02
N LEU A 213 -6.64 -15.91 5.87
CA LEU A 213 -5.70 -14.91 5.36
C LEU A 213 -5.55 -13.71 6.31
N LEU A 214 -6.65 -13.21 6.86
CA LEU A 214 -6.62 -12.02 7.73
C LEU A 214 -6.24 -12.36 9.19
N LEU A 215 -6.73 -13.48 9.73
CA LEU A 215 -6.59 -13.77 11.16
C LEU A 215 -5.39 -14.67 11.47
N SER A 216 -5.09 -15.64 10.60
CA SER A 216 -4.03 -16.64 10.84
C SER A 216 -2.73 -16.30 10.10
N VAL A 217 -2.81 -15.98 8.82
CA VAL A 217 -1.66 -15.52 8.01
C VAL A 217 -1.30 -14.08 8.40
N ARG A 218 -2.29 -13.29 8.82
CA ARG A 218 -2.16 -11.87 9.22
C ARG A 218 -1.69 -10.99 8.06
N LEU A 219 -2.32 -11.13 6.90
CA LEU A 219 -2.23 -10.12 5.84
C LEU A 219 -2.90 -8.82 6.31
N ASP A 220 -2.39 -7.68 5.83
CA ASP A 220 -2.96 -6.37 6.18
C ASP A 220 -4.26 -6.09 5.40
N PHE A 221 -4.38 -6.67 4.20
CA PHE A 221 -5.56 -6.66 3.35
C PHE A 221 -5.47 -7.79 2.31
N VAL A 222 -6.55 -8.03 1.57
CA VAL A 222 -6.60 -9.02 0.49
C VAL A 222 -6.76 -8.34 -0.87
N CYS A 223 -6.17 -8.93 -1.90
CA CYS A 223 -6.29 -8.51 -3.29
C CYS A 223 -6.89 -9.70 -4.08
N PRO A 224 -8.07 -9.55 -4.71
CA PRO A 224 -8.62 -10.60 -5.57
C PRO A 224 -7.78 -10.79 -6.84
#